data_AF-T0MGA1-F1
#
_entry.id   AF-T0MGA1-F1
#
_cell.length_a   1.000
_cell.length_b   1.000
_cell.length_c   1.000
_cell.angle_alpha   90.00
_cell.angle_beta   90.00
_cell.angle_gamma   90.00
#
_symmetry.space_group_name_H-M   'P 1'
#
loop_
_entity.id
_entity.type
_entity.pdbx_description
1 polymer ?
#
loop_
_entity_poly.entity_id
_entity_poly.type
_entity_poly.pdbx_seq_one_letter_code
_entity_poly.pdbx_strand_id
1 'polypeptide(L)'
;MKPIKNEKFIKMYSTDKLHLFCKNGIEVDRMYLKNKGLSEFEIIQILNIKPTQIIDLQLVIEEMEERYNEDELNDILDFLNKI
;
A
#
# COMPACT_ATOMS: atom_id res chain seq x y z
N MET A 1 44.10 -0.57 15.31
CA MET A 1 42.78 -0.30 14.68
C MET A 1 42.23 -1.63 14.18
N LYS A 2 41.04 -2.04 14.62
CA LYS A 2 40.35 -3.22 14.07
C LYS A 2 39.36 -2.72 13.00
N PRO A 3 39.28 -3.36 11.82
CA PRO A 3 38.44 -2.87 10.73
C PRO A 3 36.97 -3.10 11.08
N ILE A 4 36.19 -2.02 11.00
CA ILE A 4 34.74 -2.04 11.07
C ILE A 4 34.26 -2.71 9.78
N LYS A 5 33.58 -3.85 9.91
CA LYS A 5 32.97 -4.56 8.78
C LYS A 5 31.75 -3.78 8.30
N ASN A 6 31.99 -2.76 7.49
CA ASN A 6 31.00 -2.26 6.54
C ASN A 6 30.90 -3.27 5.42
N GLU A 7 29.69 -3.83 5.23
CA GLU A 7 29.08 -4.24 3.96
C GLU A 7 28.13 -5.42 4.17
N LYS A 8 26.87 -5.09 4.41
CA LYS A 8 25.79 -5.37 3.46
C LYS A 8 24.56 -4.62 3.98
N PHE A 9 24.33 -3.44 3.40
CA PHE A 9 23.05 -2.73 3.51
C PHE A 9 21.96 -3.64 2.93
N ILE A 10 21.32 -4.42 3.79
CA ILE A 10 19.99 -4.92 3.48
C ILE A 10 19.12 -3.67 3.56
N LYS A 11 18.73 -3.13 2.42
CA LYS A 11 17.56 -2.23 2.33
C LYS A 11 16.34 -3.11 2.61
N MET A 12 16.22 -3.51 3.86
CA MET A 12 15.08 -4.22 4.40
C MET A 12 14.02 -3.14 4.52
N TYR A 13 13.10 -3.06 3.56
CA TYR A 13 11.83 -2.39 3.80
C TYR A 13 11.20 -3.15 4.95
N SER A 14 11.46 -2.66 6.17
CA SER A 14 11.22 -3.36 7.41
C SER A 14 9.73 -3.68 7.50
N THR A 15 9.45 -4.97 7.33
CA THR A 15 8.21 -5.63 7.70
C THR A 15 7.93 -5.51 9.21
N ASP A 16 8.85 -4.94 9.99
CA ASP A 16 8.69 -4.75 11.44
C ASP A 16 7.78 -3.55 11.77
N LYS A 17 7.63 -2.56 10.87
CA LYS A 17 6.55 -1.57 11.01
C LYS A 17 5.17 -2.18 10.76
N LEU A 18 5.09 -3.25 9.97
CA LEU A 18 3.85 -3.95 9.66
C LEU A 18 3.29 -4.73 10.87
N HIS A 19 4.13 -5.10 11.84
CA HIS A 19 3.68 -5.78 13.05
C HIS A 19 3.09 -4.86 14.12
N LEU A 20 3.20 -3.53 13.95
CA LEU A 20 2.81 -2.55 14.97
C LEU A 20 1.40 -1.96 14.79
N PHE A 21 0.66 -2.35 13.74
CA PHE A 21 -0.66 -1.78 13.42
C PHE A 21 -1.82 -2.78 13.54
N CYS A 22 -1.65 -3.87 14.29
CA CYS A 22 -2.70 -4.86 14.50
C CYS A 22 -3.66 -4.46 15.64
N LYS A 23 -4.72 -3.73 15.30
CA LYS A 23 -5.97 -3.67 16.09
C LYS A 23 -7.17 -3.67 15.14
N ASN A 24 -7.72 -4.85 14.85
CA ASN A 24 -9.03 -5.22 14.27
C ASN A 24 -9.62 -4.46 13.04
N GLY A 25 -9.35 -3.17 12.79
CA GLY A 25 -9.84 -2.42 11.62
C GLY A 25 -8.97 -2.60 10.38
N ILE A 26 -7.64 -2.49 10.52
CA ILE A 26 -6.69 -2.47 9.40
C ILE A 26 -6.62 -3.81 8.64
N GLU A 27 -6.91 -4.93 9.30
CA GLU A 27 -6.92 -6.25 8.65
C GLU A 27 -8.12 -6.42 7.70
N VAL A 28 -9.26 -5.82 8.04
CA VAL A 28 -10.44 -5.74 7.18
C VAL A 28 -10.13 -4.86 5.96
N ASP A 29 -9.43 -3.75 6.18
CA ASP A 29 -9.06 -2.81 5.12
C ASP A 29 -8.10 -3.45 4.10
N ARG A 30 -7.14 -4.24 4.58
CA ARG A 30 -6.23 -4.99 3.72
C ARG A 30 -6.95 -6.07 2.91
N MET A 31 -7.88 -6.80 3.52
CA MET A 31 -8.64 -7.85 2.83
C MET A 31 -9.52 -7.26 1.72
N TYR A 32 -10.17 -6.12 1.99
CA TYR A 32 -10.96 -5.40 1.00
C TYR A 32 -10.11 -5.00 -0.21
N LEU A 33 -8.96 -4.34 0.03
CA LEU A 33 -8.08 -3.89 -1.04
C LEU A 33 -7.49 -5.06 -1.85
N LYS A 34 -7.17 -6.19 -1.20
CA LYS A 34 -6.79 -7.42 -1.91
C LYS A 34 -7.88 -7.96 -2.81
N ASN A 35 -9.14 -7.94 -2.34
CA ASN A 35 -10.29 -8.38 -3.14
C ASN A 35 -10.54 -7.45 -4.33
N LYS A 36 -10.03 -6.22 -4.29
CA LYS A 36 -9.98 -5.30 -5.43
C LYS A 36 -8.82 -5.56 -6.37
N GLY A 37 -8.03 -6.61 -6.18
CA GLY A 37 -6.93 -6.95 -7.10
C GLY A 37 -5.67 -6.09 -6.92
N LEU A 38 -5.57 -5.36 -5.81
CA LEU A 38 -4.35 -4.63 -5.45
C LEU A 38 -3.29 -5.60 -4.91
N SER A 39 -2.06 -5.41 -5.36
CA SER A 39 -0.91 -6.15 -4.83
C SER A 39 -0.57 -5.69 -3.42
N GLU A 40 0.17 -6.51 -2.67
CA GLU A 40 0.62 -6.13 -1.33
C GLU A 40 1.45 -4.86 -1.31
N PHE A 41 2.26 -4.64 -2.36
CA PHE A 41 3.05 -3.44 -2.46
C PHE A 41 2.17 -2.21 -2.68
N GLU A 42 1.19 -2.30 -3.59
CA GLU A 42 0.22 -1.23 -3.86
C GLU A 42 -0.59 -0.89 -2.61
N ILE A 43 -1.05 -1.89 -1.86
CA ILE A 43 -1.77 -1.68 -0.60
C ILE A 43 -0.91 -0.92 0.40
N ILE A 44 0.36 -1.31 0.56
CA ILE A 44 1.28 -0.61 1.46
C ILE A 44 1.51 0.83 1.02
N GLN A 45 1.69 1.06 -0.28
CA GLN A 45 1.86 2.41 -0.83
C GLN A 45 0.59 3.25 -0.63
N ILE A 46 -0.60 2.71 -0.91
CA ILE A 46 -1.90 3.37 -0.68
C ILE A 46 -2.04 3.79 0.79
N LEU A 47 -1.76 2.89 1.74
CA LEU A 47 -1.88 3.19 3.17
C LEU A 47 -0.88 4.25 3.65
N ASN A 48 0.27 4.37 2.99
CA ASN A 48 1.28 5.40 3.30
C ASN A 48 0.97 6.75 2.65
N ILE A 49 0.52 6.76 1.39
CA ILE A 49 0.32 7.96 0.58
C ILE A 49 -1.05 8.59 0.86
N LYS A 50 -2.05 7.78 1.21
CA LYS A 50 -3.44 8.20 1.45
C LYS A 50 -4.01 9.03 0.30
N PRO A 51 -4.19 8.41 -0.88
CA PRO A 51 -4.74 9.09 -2.05
C PRO A 51 -6.15 9.63 -1.74
N THR A 52 -6.42 10.87 -2.18
CA THR A 52 -7.70 11.56 -1.94
C THR A 52 -8.47 11.85 -3.23
N GLN A 53 -7.79 11.68 -4.37
CA GLN A 53 -8.34 11.85 -5.71
C GLN A 53 -7.92 10.67 -6.59
N ILE A 54 -8.67 10.38 -7.66
CA ILE A 54 -8.36 9.28 -8.59
C ILE A 54 -6.96 9.42 -9.18
N ILE A 55 -6.52 10.65 -9.46
CA ILE A 55 -5.18 10.91 -10.00
C ILE A 55 -4.06 10.44 -9.05
N ASP A 56 -4.30 10.48 -7.73
CA ASP A 56 -3.34 10.02 -6.75
C ASP A 56 -3.16 8.49 -6.80
N LEU A 57 -4.19 7.75 -7.24
CA LEU A 57 -4.13 6.30 -7.43
C LEU A 57 -3.18 5.91 -8.56
N GLN A 58 -3.00 6.74 -9.59
CA GLN A 58 -2.05 6.49 -10.68
C GLN A 58 -0.59 6.45 -10.19
N LEU A 59 -0.28 7.09 -9.07
CA LEU A 59 1.06 7.07 -8.48
C LEU A 59 1.40 5.73 -7.84
N VAL A 60 0.39 4.89 -7.61
CA VAL A 60 0.51 3.65 -6.83
C VAL A 60 0.11 2.43 -7.62
N ILE A 61 -0.98 2.50 -8.36
CA ILE A 61 -1.56 1.38 -9.10
C ILE A 61 -0.89 1.30 -10.47
N GLU A 62 -0.15 0.22 -10.70
CA GLU A 62 0.47 -0.05 -12.00
C GLU A 62 -0.60 -0.35 -13.05
N GLU A 63 -0.43 0.18 -14.27
CA GLU A 63 -1.35 -0.05 -15.41
C GLU A 63 -2.83 0.22 -15.04
N MET A 64 -3.07 1.26 -14.24
CA MET A 64 -4.37 1.57 -13.63
C MET A 64 -5.52 1.58 -14.65
N GLU A 65 -5.32 2.25 -15.79
CA GLU A 65 -6.33 2.41 -16.85
C GLU A 65 -6.67 1.08 -17.56
N GLU A 66 -5.78 0.10 -17.50
CA GLU A 66 -5.99 -1.23 -18.11
C GLU A 66 -6.66 -2.20 -17.12
N ARG A 67 -6.44 -2.00 -15.81
CA ARG A 67 -6.92 -2.90 -14.74
C ARG A 67 -8.28 -2.54 -14.18
N TYR A 68 -8.65 -1.26 -14.23
CA TYR A 68 -9.86 -0.76 -13.57
C TYR A 68 -10.62 0.20 -14.45
N ASN A 69 -11.95 0.11 -14.37
CA ASN A 69 -12.81 1.17 -14.88
C ASN A 69 -13.02 2.28 -13.84
N GLU A 70 -13.65 3.38 -14.27
CA GLU A 70 -13.87 4.56 -13.41
C GLU A 70 -14.73 4.24 -12.17
N ASP A 71 -15.74 3.38 -12.29
CA ASP A 71 -16.60 3.00 -11.15
C ASP A 71 -15.81 2.21 -10.10
N GLU A 72 -14.93 1.30 -10.54
CA GLU A 72 -14.05 0.52 -9.66
C GLU A 72 -13.03 1.39 -8.92
N LEU A 73 -12.45 2.37 -9.62
CA LEU A 73 -11.52 3.33 -9.03
C LEU A 73 -12.22 4.23 -8.00
N ASN A 74 -13.43 4.69 -8.30
CA ASN A 74 -14.24 5.45 -7.36
C ASN A 74 -14.58 4.62 -6.12
N ASP A 75 -14.92 3.34 -6.26
CA ASP A 75 -15.22 2.47 -5.13
C ASP A 75 -13.99 2.20 -4.24
N ILE A 76 -12.80 2.05 -4.83
CA ILE A 76 -11.54 1.99 -4.09
C ILE A 76 -11.31 3.31 -3.34
N LEU A 77 -11.46 4.45 -4.01
CA LEU A 77 -11.22 5.77 -3.41
C LEU A 77 -12.22 6.09 -2.28
N ASP A 78 -13.49 5.76 -2.47
CA ASP A 78 -14.55 5.92 -1.47
C ASP A 78 -14.31 5.05 -0.24
N PHE A 79 -13.74 3.87 -0.42
CA PHE A 79 -13.28 3.04 0.69
C PHE A 79 -12.13 3.72 1.45
N LEU A 80 -11.14 4.22 0.73
CA LEU A 80 -9.97 4.88 1.32
C LEU A 80 -10.32 6.17 2.07
N ASN A 81 -11.34 6.90 1.63
CA ASN A 81 -11.83 8.09 2.31
C ASN A 81 -12.59 7.79 3.62
N LYS A 82 -12.92 6.52 3.91
CA LYS A 82 -13.61 6.09 5.14
C LYS A 82 -12.66 5.60 6.24
N ILE A 83 -11.39 5.36 5.91
CA ILE A 83 -10.36 4.81 6.83
C ILE A 83 -9.37 5.88 7.30
#